data_AF-A0A969F0W9-F1
#
_entry.id   AF-A0A969F0W9-F1
#
_cell.length_a   1.000
_cell.length_b   1.000
_cell.length_c   1.000
_cell.angle_alpha   90.00
_cell.angle_beta   90.00
_cell.angle_gamma   90.00
#
_symmetry.space_group_name_H-M   'P 1'
#
loop_
_entity.id
_entity.type
_entity.pdbx_description
1 polymer ?
#
loop_
_entity_poly.entity_id
_entity_poly.type
_entity_poly.pdbx_seq_one_letter_code
_entity_poly.pdbx_strand_id
1 'polypeptide(L)'
;MDVFYHDPNVAHSRVALSVFLSDNDDGSRQYIDLQRPFYALNTRYAIGGQFDRVDQEEGLYFRSDEFARFRREYRQFAVSGGWSFGRRNDRVRRLLLGYRFEEHVFSAVEDEPAPTPFPDDRTFAYPFIGFESVEDEYEIAVNVDRIERTEDLYVGQRVFAELGLSDHSMGADEARRAVVRLGYEDTSRPDQRHLFSYGVTARGLWNFREDQEEAVVVRAAGDYRQQQGERFAFAATLAATYTRNLFADQQLLLGVIRACVATPVGISGGAQLRHQSGGALSLRCVSAAAGAIGLRRIHRRGPRLVSWRSR
;
A
#
# COMPACT_ATOMS: atom_id res chain seq x y z
N MET A 1 -1.79 5.00 23.83
CA MET A 1 -2.51 6.23 23.43
C MET A 1 -2.16 6.50 21.99
N ASP A 2 -3.18 6.67 21.14
CA ASP A 2 -2.98 6.87 19.70
C ASP A 2 -3.50 8.24 19.28
N VAL A 3 -2.67 8.99 18.56
CA VAL A 3 -3.00 10.27 17.95
C VAL A 3 -2.76 10.15 16.46
N PHE A 4 -3.83 10.37 15.69
CA PHE A 4 -3.76 10.46 14.24
C PHE A 4 -4.25 11.82 13.78
N TYR A 5 -3.42 12.51 13.00
CA TYR A 5 -3.76 13.77 12.35
C TYR A 5 -3.44 13.66 10.86
N HIS A 6 -4.39 14.05 10.02
CA HIS A 6 -4.22 14.09 8.58
C HIS A 6 -4.90 15.34 8.01
N ASP A 7 -4.12 16.17 7.33
CA ASP A 7 -4.60 17.34 6.60
C ASP A 7 -4.08 17.28 5.16
N PRO A 8 -4.96 17.04 4.16
CA PRO A 8 -4.54 16.94 2.77
C PRO A 8 -4.25 18.29 2.10
N ASN A 9 -4.59 19.43 2.73
CA ASN A 9 -4.43 20.77 2.16
C ASN A 9 -4.10 21.80 3.26
N VAL A 10 -2.96 21.62 3.93
CA VAL A 10 -2.51 22.46 5.05
C VAL A 10 -2.59 23.94 4.65
N ALA A 11 -3.30 24.74 5.44
CA ALA A 11 -3.54 26.16 5.19
C ALA A 11 -4.08 26.46 3.76
N HIS A 12 -4.97 25.61 3.25
CA HIS A 12 -5.55 25.69 1.90
C HIS A 12 -4.52 25.57 0.75
N SER A 13 -3.34 25.02 1.03
CA SER A 13 -2.32 24.74 0.03
C SER A 13 -2.54 23.37 -0.64
N ARG A 14 -1.60 22.94 -1.46
CA ARG A 14 -1.54 21.56 -2.01
C ARG A 14 -0.57 20.66 -1.23
N VAL A 15 -0.17 21.12 -0.04
CA VAL A 15 0.69 20.37 0.87
C VAL A 15 -0.20 19.53 1.78
N ALA A 16 0.10 18.24 1.84
CA ALA A 16 -0.49 17.29 2.74
C ALA A 16 0.46 17.01 3.91
N LEU A 17 -0.09 16.93 5.11
CA LEU A 17 0.59 16.54 6.35
C LEU A 17 -0.15 15.36 6.97
N SER A 18 0.60 14.31 7.29
CA SER A 18 0.12 13.19 8.11
C SER A 18 1.04 13.03 9.31
N VAL A 19 0.45 12.94 10.50
CA VAL A 19 1.14 12.67 11.76
C VAL A 19 0.45 11.51 12.44
N PHE A 20 1.21 10.50 12.82
CA PHE A 20 0.72 9.38 13.63
C PHE A 20 1.68 9.16 14.80
N LEU A 21 1.14 9.20 16.01
CA LEU A 21 1.84 8.93 17.25
C LEU A 21 1.09 7.83 17.98
N SER A 22 1.78 6.76 18.37
CA SER A 22 1.21 5.70 19.22
C SER A 22 2.20 5.31 20.31
N ASP A 23 1.66 4.95 21.47
CA ASP A 23 2.41 4.47 22.61
C ASP A 23 1.58 3.40 23.33
N ASN A 24 2.00 2.14 23.22
CA ASN A 24 1.31 0.95 23.68
C ASN A 24 2.30 0.04 24.44
N ASP A 25 1.77 -0.90 25.21
CA ASP A 25 2.58 -1.78 26.07
C ASP A 25 3.59 -2.62 25.26
N ASP A 26 3.25 -2.95 24.01
CA ASP A 26 4.06 -3.75 23.08
C ASP A 26 4.84 -2.93 22.05
N GLY A 27 4.74 -1.60 22.10
CA GLY A 27 5.51 -0.73 21.22
C GLY A 27 5.00 0.70 21.05
N SER A 28 5.81 1.51 20.39
CA SER A 28 5.53 2.90 20.06
C SER A 28 5.83 3.20 18.59
N ARG A 29 5.15 4.21 18.04
CA ARG A 29 5.41 4.71 16.69
C ARG A 29 5.30 6.22 16.62
N GLN A 30 6.24 6.82 15.90
CA GLN A 30 6.24 8.24 15.56
C GLN A 30 6.42 8.36 14.05
N TYR A 31 5.38 8.84 13.38
CA TYR A 31 5.35 8.97 11.93
C TYR A 31 4.96 10.38 11.54
N ILE A 32 5.72 10.96 10.63
CA ILE A 32 5.45 12.25 10.01
C ILE A 32 5.68 12.13 8.51
N ASP A 33 4.70 12.55 7.73
CA ASP A 33 4.81 12.69 6.28
C ASP A 33 4.32 14.07 5.87
N LEU A 34 5.20 14.84 5.25
CA LEU A 34 4.91 16.18 4.73
C LEU A 34 5.27 16.20 3.26
N GLN A 35 4.27 16.39 2.40
CA GLN A 35 4.49 16.33 0.96
C GLN A 35 3.54 17.24 0.20
N ARG A 36 4.03 17.76 -0.94
CA ARG A 36 3.20 18.26 -2.02
C ARG A 36 3.16 17.17 -3.11
N PRO A 37 2.13 16.33 -3.14
CA PRO A 37 2.08 15.20 -4.05
C PRO A 37 1.78 15.64 -5.49
N PHE A 38 1.83 14.68 -6.42
CA PHE A 38 1.19 14.84 -7.73
C PHE A 38 -0.35 14.75 -7.60
N TYR A 39 -0.97 15.79 -7.03
CA TYR A 39 -2.41 15.83 -6.72
C TYR A 39 -3.33 15.85 -7.96
N ALA A 40 -2.76 16.02 -9.15
CA ALA A 40 -3.47 15.93 -10.43
C ALA A 40 -2.51 15.41 -11.50
N LEU A 41 -3.04 14.78 -12.55
CA LEU A 41 -2.25 14.24 -13.66
C LEU A 41 -1.35 15.28 -14.34
N ASN A 42 -1.81 16.52 -14.47
CA ASN A 42 -1.06 17.63 -15.07
C ASN A 42 -0.09 18.32 -14.10
N THR A 43 -0.03 17.89 -12.83
CA THR A 43 0.90 18.46 -11.83
C THR A 43 2.33 18.22 -12.27
N ARG A 44 3.12 19.29 -12.39
CA ARG A 44 4.46 19.26 -12.99
C ARG A 44 5.55 18.74 -12.07
N TYR A 45 5.37 18.88 -10.76
CA TYR A 45 6.35 18.42 -9.79
C TYR A 45 5.68 17.95 -8.50
N ALA A 46 6.39 17.10 -7.77
CA ALA A 46 6.07 16.71 -6.41
C ALA A 46 7.34 16.80 -5.56
N ILE A 47 7.16 16.98 -4.25
CA ILE A 47 8.24 16.96 -3.27
C ILE A 47 7.69 16.48 -1.95
N GLY A 48 8.45 15.68 -1.21
CA GLY A 48 8.00 15.17 0.07
C GLY A 48 9.15 14.70 0.96
N GLY A 49 8.87 14.67 2.25
CA GLY A 49 9.73 14.12 3.29
C GLY A 49 8.92 13.27 4.25
N GLN A 50 9.51 12.16 4.66
CA GLN A 50 8.91 11.20 5.58
C GLN A 50 9.91 10.84 6.68
N PHE A 51 9.40 10.75 7.90
CA PHE A 51 10.08 10.23 9.08
C PHE A 51 9.20 9.15 9.70
N ASP A 52 9.81 8.02 10.07
CA ASP A 52 9.13 6.93 10.77
C ASP A 52 10.08 6.36 11.82
N ARG A 53 9.65 6.32 13.07
CA ARG A 53 10.34 5.61 14.15
C ARG A 53 9.36 4.64 14.77
N VAL A 54 9.74 3.37 14.81
CA VAL A 54 8.94 2.30 15.41
C VAL A 54 9.83 1.58 16.41
N ASP A 55 9.33 1.36 17.61
CA ASP A 55 9.92 0.46 18.59
C ASP A 55 8.83 -0.54 18.96
N GLN A 56 9.04 -1.82 18.71
CA GLN A 56 8.01 -2.83 18.98
C GLN A 56 8.61 -4.20 19.27
N GLU A 57 7.90 -4.99 20.05
CA GLU A 57 8.18 -6.42 20.19
C GLU A 57 7.56 -7.21 19.05
N GLU A 58 8.32 -8.12 18.44
CA GLU A 58 7.91 -8.96 17.32
C GLU A 58 8.00 -10.43 17.70
N GLY A 59 6.88 -11.14 17.56
CA GLY A 59 6.80 -12.59 17.68
C GLY A 59 7.08 -13.31 16.36
N LEU A 60 7.85 -14.40 16.42
CA LEU A 60 7.99 -15.39 15.35
C LEU A 60 7.10 -16.59 15.62
N TYR A 61 6.40 -17.03 14.58
CA TYR A 61 5.38 -18.06 14.70
C TYR A 61 5.73 -19.29 13.88
N PHE A 62 5.46 -20.47 14.43
CA PHE A 62 5.54 -21.74 13.73
C PHE A 62 4.30 -22.57 14.05
N ARG A 63 3.53 -22.96 13.02
CA ARG A 63 2.27 -23.71 13.17
C ARG A 63 1.23 -23.03 14.09
N SER A 64 1.18 -21.70 14.08
CA SER A 64 0.34 -20.85 14.94
C SER A 64 0.83 -20.71 16.38
N ASP A 65 1.93 -21.36 16.76
CA ASP A 65 2.55 -21.21 18.07
C ASP A 65 3.69 -20.19 17.99
N GLU A 66 3.71 -19.23 18.90
CA GLU A 66 4.84 -18.32 19.05
C GLU A 66 6.02 -19.11 19.62
N PHE A 67 7.16 -19.12 18.92
CA PHE A 67 8.34 -19.85 19.36
C PHE A 67 9.51 -18.95 19.74
N ALA A 68 9.46 -17.68 19.33
CA ALA A 68 10.47 -16.69 19.67
C ALA A 68 9.87 -15.28 19.66
N ARG A 69 10.45 -14.39 20.47
CA ARG A 69 10.14 -12.96 20.51
C ARG A 69 11.42 -12.16 20.58
N PHE A 70 11.43 -11.00 19.94
CA PHE A 70 12.53 -10.04 19.99
C PHE A 70 11.99 -8.62 19.86
N ARG A 71 12.75 -7.61 20.30
CA ARG A 71 12.41 -6.21 20.11
C ARG A 71 13.10 -5.67 18.86
N ARG A 72 12.39 -4.88 18.07
CA ARG A 72 12.91 -4.18 16.89
C ARG A 72 12.72 -2.68 17.02
N GLU A 73 13.83 -1.96 16.98
CA GLU A 73 13.86 -0.52 16.77
C GLU A 73 14.10 -0.24 15.28
N TYR A 74 13.12 0.38 14.62
CA TYR A 74 13.18 0.80 13.24
C TYR A 74 13.17 2.32 13.14
N ARG A 75 14.09 2.88 12.35
CA ARG A 75 14.16 4.31 12.05
C ARG A 75 14.27 4.51 10.55
N GLN A 76 13.44 5.39 10.00
CA GLN A 76 13.47 5.77 8.61
C GLN A 76 13.43 7.28 8.44
N PHE A 77 14.24 7.76 7.52
CA PHE A 77 14.13 9.09 6.94
C PHE A 77 14.17 9.00 5.42
N ALA A 78 13.22 9.64 4.74
CA ALA A 78 13.18 9.69 3.29
C ALA A 78 12.86 11.10 2.81
N VAL A 79 13.57 11.56 1.79
CA VAL A 79 13.25 12.79 1.07
C VAL A 79 13.23 12.51 -0.42
N SER A 80 12.29 13.12 -1.14
CA SER A 80 12.16 12.89 -2.57
C SER A 80 11.56 14.07 -3.28
N GLY A 81 11.88 14.19 -4.57
CA GLY A 81 11.25 15.08 -5.51
C GLY A 81 10.96 14.35 -6.82
N GLY A 82 10.02 14.87 -7.59
CA GLY A 82 9.72 14.31 -8.90
C GLY A 82 9.26 15.35 -9.89
N TRP A 83 9.42 15.03 -11.16
CA TRP A 83 9.00 15.85 -12.30
C TRP A 83 8.12 15.05 -13.24
N SER A 84 7.03 15.66 -13.69
CA SER A 84 6.12 15.11 -14.69
C SER A 84 6.42 15.69 -16.07
N PHE A 85 6.63 14.82 -17.05
CA PHE A 85 6.75 15.22 -18.47
C PHE A 85 5.40 15.67 -19.07
N GLY A 86 4.33 15.59 -18.28
CA GLY A 86 2.96 15.89 -18.69
C GLY A 86 2.29 14.72 -19.40
N ARG A 87 1.03 14.94 -19.77
CA ARG A 87 0.23 13.97 -20.51
C ARG A 87 0.64 13.93 -21.98
N ARG A 88 0.97 12.76 -22.51
CA ARG A 88 1.22 12.47 -23.93
C ARG A 88 0.63 11.10 -24.27
N ASN A 89 -0.20 11.02 -25.31
CA ASN A 89 -0.88 9.79 -25.72
C ASN A 89 -1.58 9.11 -24.53
N ASP A 90 -2.42 9.87 -23.82
CA ASP A 90 -3.21 9.42 -22.67
C ASP A 90 -2.39 8.84 -21.50
N ARG A 91 -1.09 9.15 -21.45
CA ARG A 91 -0.21 8.74 -20.35
C ARG A 91 0.56 9.90 -19.77
N VAL A 92 0.69 9.90 -18.45
CA VAL A 92 1.57 10.78 -17.69
C VAL A 92 2.79 9.97 -17.27
N ARG A 93 3.98 10.50 -17.60
CA ARG A 93 5.26 9.91 -17.19
C ARG A 93 5.93 10.83 -16.20
N ARG A 94 6.47 10.26 -15.12
CA ARG A 94 7.14 10.96 -14.04
C ARG A 94 8.50 10.34 -13.76
N LEU A 95 9.46 11.20 -13.48
CA LEU A 95 10.77 10.85 -12.95
C LEU A 95 10.79 11.23 -11.48
N LEU A 96 11.32 10.36 -10.62
CA LEU A 96 11.50 10.61 -9.20
C LEU A 96 12.98 10.49 -8.86
N LEU A 97 13.45 11.33 -7.94
CA LEU A 97 14.77 11.26 -7.34
C LEU A 97 14.62 11.47 -5.84
N GLY A 98 15.38 10.74 -5.05
CA GLY A 98 15.34 10.91 -3.61
C GLY A 98 16.49 10.22 -2.91
N TYR A 99 16.42 10.29 -1.58
CA TYR A 99 17.34 9.65 -0.67
C TYR A 99 16.55 8.97 0.44
N ARG A 100 16.98 7.77 0.82
CA ARG A 100 16.35 6.99 1.89
C ARG A 100 17.42 6.46 2.84
N PHE A 101 17.14 6.61 4.13
CA PHE A 101 17.87 6.04 5.25
C PHE A 101 16.90 5.15 6.02
N GLU A 102 17.28 3.91 6.29
CA GLU A 102 16.52 2.91 7.06
C GLU A 102 17.51 2.21 8.01
N GLU A 103 17.17 2.11 9.29
CA GLU A 103 17.99 1.44 10.30
C GLU A 103 17.10 0.48 11.07
N HIS A 104 17.58 -0.74 11.27
CA HIS A 104 16.94 -1.80 12.03
C HIS A 104 17.91 -2.28 13.10
N VAL A 105 17.52 -2.16 14.36
CA VAL A 105 18.29 -2.64 15.52
C VAL A 105 17.44 -3.66 16.27
N PHE A 106 18.04 -4.78 16.65
CA PHE A 106 17.36 -5.90 17.27
C PHE A 106 17.92 -6.20 18.66
N SER A 107 17.05 -6.50 19.61
CA SER A 107 17.44 -6.92 20.96
C SER A 107 16.52 -8.03 21.49
N ALA A 108 17.04 -8.85 22.41
CA ALA A 108 16.25 -9.87 23.06
C ALA A 108 15.23 -9.25 24.03
N VAL A 109 14.06 -9.87 24.16
CA VAL A 109 13.07 -9.52 25.18
C VAL A 109 13.37 -10.37 26.43
N GLU A 110 13.33 -9.76 27.61
CA GLU A 110 13.56 -10.45 28.88
C GLU A 110 12.50 -11.53 29.11
N ASP A 111 12.91 -12.67 29.66
CA ASP A 111 12.06 -13.84 29.93
C ASP A 111 11.35 -14.48 28.72
N GLU A 112 11.72 -14.10 27.49
CA GLU A 112 11.15 -14.65 26.25
C GLU A 112 12.22 -15.40 25.42
N PRO A 113 11.85 -16.48 24.70
CA PRO A 113 12.78 -17.21 23.85
C PRO A 113 13.25 -16.35 22.67
N ALA A 114 14.57 -16.24 22.47
CA ALA A 114 15.14 -15.52 21.34
C ALA A 114 15.18 -16.38 20.05
N PRO A 115 15.03 -15.77 18.87
CA PRO A 115 15.16 -16.49 17.60
C PRO A 115 16.59 -17.02 17.38
N THR A 116 16.71 -18.17 16.69
CA THR A 116 17.99 -18.73 16.25
C THR A 116 17.92 -19.07 14.76
N PRO A 117 18.72 -18.43 13.89
CA PRO A 117 19.67 -17.35 14.20
C PRO A 117 18.96 -16.07 14.68
N PHE A 118 19.66 -15.27 15.48
CA PHE A 118 19.19 -13.95 15.89
C PHE A 118 19.34 -12.97 14.71
N PRO A 119 18.38 -12.06 14.45
CA PRO A 119 18.51 -11.08 13.37
C PRO A 119 19.70 -10.14 13.57
N ASP A 120 20.46 -9.91 12.50
CA ASP A 120 21.54 -8.92 12.51
C ASP A 120 20.99 -7.50 12.33
N ASP A 121 21.58 -6.56 13.07
CA ASP A 121 21.37 -5.13 12.86
C ASP A 121 21.78 -4.73 11.44
N ARG A 122 21.03 -3.81 10.83
CA ARG A 122 21.25 -3.41 9.45
C ARG A 122 20.85 -1.97 9.20
N THR A 123 21.65 -1.32 8.36
CA THR A 123 21.42 0.08 7.97
C THR A 123 21.50 0.21 6.46
N PHE A 124 20.45 0.72 5.85
CA PHE A 124 20.40 1.04 4.43
C PHE A 124 20.39 2.55 4.26
N ALA A 125 21.26 3.07 3.39
CA ALA A 125 21.31 4.48 3.09
C ALA A 125 21.67 4.65 1.61
N TYR A 126 20.74 5.22 0.83
CA TYR A 126 20.88 5.24 -0.63
C TYR A 126 20.11 6.38 -1.30
N PRO A 127 20.70 7.02 -2.33
CA PRO A 127 19.94 7.72 -3.32
C PRO A 127 19.15 6.72 -4.17
N PHE A 128 18.03 7.15 -4.72
CA PHE A 128 17.26 6.37 -5.67
C PHE A 128 16.80 7.20 -6.86
N ILE A 129 16.59 6.51 -7.97
CA ILE A 129 15.90 7.00 -9.16
C ILE A 129 14.65 6.17 -9.38
N GLY A 130 13.53 6.85 -9.64
CA GLY A 130 12.24 6.22 -9.89
C GLY A 130 11.62 6.68 -11.21
N PHE A 131 10.85 5.81 -11.82
CA PHE A 131 10.03 6.10 -12.99
C PHE A 131 8.60 5.64 -12.72
N GLU A 132 7.64 6.48 -13.08
CA GLU A 132 6.21 6.15 -13.03
C GLU A 132 5.55 6.48 -14.37
N SER A 133 4.69 5.58 -14.85
CA SER A 133 3.80 5.81 -15.98
C SER A 133 2.37 5.53 -15.54
N VAL A 134 1.48 6.50 -15.71
CA VAL A 134 0.07 6.41 -15.34
C VAL A 134 -0.79 6.71 -16.57
N GLU A 135 -1.71 5.83 -16.90
CA GLU A 135 -2.74 6.05 -17.92
C GLU A 135 -3.81 7.01 -17.40
N ASP A 136 -4.28 7.93 -18.23
CA ASP A 136 -5.30 8.93 -17.90
C ASP A 136 -6.68 8.42 -18.35
N GLU A 137 -7.18 7.43 -17.64
CA GLU A 137 -8.47 6.82 -17.94
C GLU A 137 -9.31 6.70 -16.68
N TYR A 138 -10.42 7.45 -16.68
CA TYR A 138 -11.36 7.53 -15.58
C TYR A 138 -12.78 7.38 -16.12
N GLU A 139 -13.57 6.56 -15.46
CA GLU A 139 -14.98 6.36 -15.79
C GLU A 139 -15.88 6.74 -14.63
N ILE A 140 -17.01 7.37 -14.95
CA ILE A 140 -18.06 7.63 -13.96
C ILE A 140 -18.84 6.33 -13.75
N ALA A 141 -18.76 5.79 -12.54
CA ALA A 141 -19.45 4.57 -12.14
C ALA A 141 -20.45 4.85 -11.01
N VAL A 142 -21.45 3.98 -10.85
CA VAL A 142 -22.41 4.06 -9.75
C VAL A 142 -22.45 2.70 -9.06
N ASN A 143 -22.51 2.68 -7.72
CA ASN A 143 -22.61 1.45 -6.91
C ASN A 143 -21.41 0.49 -7.06
N VAL A 144 -20.18 1.01 -7.16
CA VAL A 144 -18.97 0.18 -7.25
C VAL A 144 -18.46 -0.19 -5.86
N ASP A 145 -18.09 0.80 -5.06
CA ASP A 145 -17.63 0.62 -3.68
C ASP A 145 -18.62 1.20 -2.66
N ARG A 146 -19.48 2.14 -3.09
CA ARG A 146 -20.45 2.83 -2.25
C ARG A 146 -21.86 2.77 -2.85
N ILE A 147 -22.79 2.26 -2.04
CA ILE A 147 -24.22 2.19 -2.37
C ILE A 147 -24.77 3.61 -2.60
N GLU A 148 -25.48 3.78 -3.71
CA GLU A 148 -26.14 5.01 -4.18
C GLU A 148 -25.21 6.22 -4.39
N ARG A 149 -23.94 5.97 -4.71
CA ARG A 149 -22.99 7.05 -5.04
C ARG A 149 -22.42 6.89 -6.44
N THR A 150 -22.30 8.04 -7.09
CA THR A 150 -21.46 8.22 -8.27
C THR A 150 -20.01 8.34 -7.83
N GLU A 151 -19.14 7.55 -8.44
CA GLU A 151 -17.72 7.45 -8.11
C GLU A 151 -16.91 7.59 -9.40
N ASP A 152 -15.84 8.39 -9.35
CA ASP A 152 -14.84 8.44 -10.42
C ASP A 152 -13.91 7.24 -10.23
N LEU A 153 -14.04 6.25 -11.10
CA LEU A 153 -13.27 5.02 -11.07
C LEU A 153 -12.06 5.18 -11.98
N TYR A 154 -10.86 4.96 -11.43
CA TYR A 154 -9.66 4.82 -12.24
C TYR A 154 -9.72 3.51 -13.03
N VAL A 155 -9.62 3.56 -14.36
CA VAL A 155 -9.69 2.39 -15.25
C VAL A 155 -8.49 2.44 -16.19
N GLY A 156 -7.29 2.15 -15.69
CA GLY A 156 -6.12 2.17 -16.55
C GLY A 156 -4.88 1.60 -15.89
N GLN A 157 -3.77 1.64 -16.64
CA GLN A 157 -2.51 1.06 -16.22
C GLN A 157 -1.62 2.04 -15.46
N ARG A 158 -1.01 1.56 -14.38
CA ARG A 158 0.07 2.22 -13.67
C ARG A 158 1.29 1.31 -13.56
N VAL A 159 2.43 1.82 -13.98
CA VAL A 159 3.74 1.15 -13.87
C VAL A 159 4.65 2.02 -13.02
N PHE A 160 5.36 1.39 -12.09
CA PHE A 160 6.35 2.01 -11.24
C PHE A 160 7.62 1.17 -11.19
N ALA A 161 8.78 1.82 -11.25
CA ALA A 161 10.07 1.20 -11.01
C ALA A 161 10.97 2.17 -10.25
N GLU A 162 11.66 1.68 -9.24
CA GLU A 162 12.65 2.43 -8.46
C GLU A 162 13.90 1.57 -8.28
N LEU A 163 15.06 2.21 -8.47
CA LEU A 163 16.38 1.63 -8.32
C LEU A 163 17.20 2.50 -7.37
N GLY A 164 17.83 1.88 -6.39
CA GLY A 164 18.71 2.52 -5.43
C GLY A 164 20.01 1.73 -5.23
N LEU A 165 21.02 2.40 -4.66
CA LEU A 165 22.29 1.77 -4.34
C LEU A 165 22.70 2.16 -2.91
N SER A 166 22.60 1.20 -2.00
CA SER A 166 22.98 1.33 -0.60
C SER A 166 24.46 1.05 -0.43
N ASP A 167 25.18 1.98 0.17
CA ASP A 167 26.64 1.95 0.30
C ASP A 167 27.11 2.62 1.59
N HIS A 168 28.17 2.08 2.19
CA HIS A 168 28.73 2.60 3.45
C HIS A 168 29.13 4.08 3.35
N SER A 169 29.62 4.52 2.19
CA SER A 169 29.98 5.94 1.94
C SER A 169 28.78 6.90 2.05
N MET A 170 27.56 6.37 2.03
CA MET A 170 26.30 7.11 2.17
C MET A 170 25.68 6.93 3.56
N GLY A 171 26.36 6.25 4.49
CA GLY A 171 25.85 5.98 5.85
C GLY A 171 25.08 4.67 5.99
N ALA A 172 25.19 3.76 5.02
CA ALA A 172 24.70 2.39 5.16
C ALA A 172 25.68 1.56 6.00
N ASP A 173 25.29 0.33 6.30
CA ASP A 173 26.23 -0.67 6.78
C ASP A 173 27.29 -1.03 5.72
N GLU A 174 28.25 -1.86 6.11
CA GLU A 174 29.39 -2.26 5.27
C GLU A 174 28.98 -3.02 4.00
N ALA A 175 27.81 -3.65 3.96
CA ALA A 175 27.36 -4.45 2.84
C ALA A 175 26.65 -3.58 1.79
N ARG A 176 27.37 -3.34 0.69
CA ARG A 176 26.83 -2.64 -0.48
C ARG A 176 25.71 -3.45 -1.12
N ARG A 177 24.55 -2.82 -1.34
CA ARG A 177 23.36 -3.46 -1.88
C ARG A 177 22.67 -2.64 -2.97
N ALA A 178 22.25 -3.28 -4.06
CA ALA A 178 21.30 -2.67 -4.98
C ALA A 178 19.88 -2.86 -4.44
N VAL A 179 19.06 -1.83 -4.48
CA VAL A 179 17.67 -1.86 -4.03
C VAL A 179 16.77 -1.75 -5.26
N VAL A 180 15.81 -2.65 -5.38
CA VAL A 180 14.85 -2.67 -6.49
C VAL A 180 13.43 -2.67 -5.93
N ARG A 181 12.57 -1.78 -6.44
CA ARG A 181 11.13 -1.78 -6.18
C ARG A 181 10.39 -1.62 -7.51
N LEU A 182 9.46 -2.52 -7.79
CA LEU A 182 8.66 -2.55 -9.02
C LEU A 182 7.18 -2.64 -8.65
N GLY A 183 6.33 -2.02 -9.47
CA GLY A 183 4.88 -2.04 -9.33
C GLY A 183 4.20 -2.01 -10.69
N TYR A 184 3.16 -2.81 -10.83
CA TYR A 184 2.21 -2.78 -11.93
C TYR A 184 0.81 -2.86 -11.35
N GLU A 185 -0.09 -1.99 -11.79
CA GLU A 185 -1.50 -1.98 -11.43
C GLU A 185 -2.30 -1.76 -12.72
N ASP A 186 -3.43 -2.43 -12.83
CA ASP A 186 -4.38 -2.22 -13.91
C ASP A 186 -5.80 -2.43 -13.41
N THR A 187 -6.68 -1.51 -13.79
CA THR A 187 -8.10 -1.63 -13.57
C THR A 187 -8.80 -1.59 -14.92
N SER A 188 -9.56 -2.63 -15.23
CA SER A 188 -10.30 -2.73 -16.48
C SER A 188 -11.78 -2.95 -16.22
N ARG A 189 -12.60 -2.31 -17.04
CA ARG A 189 -14.05 -2.44 -17.00
C ARG A 189 -14.59 -2.76 -18.39
N PRO A 190 -14.55 -4.04 -18.82
CA PRO A 190 -14.98 -4.42 -20.16
C PRO A 190 -16.44 -4.06 -20.48
N ASP A 191 -17.29 -4.01 -19.45
CA ASP A 191 -18.68 -3.56 -19.54
C ASP A 191 -19.18 -2.99 -18.20
N GLN A 192 -20.44 -2.54 -18.16
CA GLN A 192 -21.01 -1.93 -16.95
C GLN A 192 -21.13 -2.87 -15.75
N ARG A 193 -21.09 -4.19 -15.94
CA ARG A 193 -21.26 -5.19 -14.90
C ARG A 193 -19.94 -5.74 -14.38
N HIS A 194 -18.91 -5.81 -15.21
CA HIS A 194 -17.65 -6.48 -14.90
C HIS A 194 -16.54 -5.48 -14.60
N LEU A 195 -15.98 -5.53 -13.40
CA LEU A 195 -14.82 -4.74 -12.98
C LEU A 195 -13.71 -5.67 -12.51
N PHE A 196 -12.53 -5.52 -13.10
CA PHE A 196 -11.31 -6.20 -12.71
C PHE A 196 -10.30 -5.17 -12.23
N SER A 197 -9.62 -5.44 -11.12
CA SER A 197 -8.49 -4.65 -10.65
C SER A 197 -7.42 -5.60 -10.19
N TYR A 198 -6.21 -5.49 -10.71
CA TYR A 198 -5.13 -6.38 -10.33
C TYR A 198 -3.82 -5.64 -10.32
N GLY A 199 -2.90 -6.13 -9.50
CA GLY A 199 -1.58 -5.53 -9.39
C GLY A 199 -0.54 -6.51 -8.90
N VAL A 200 0.70 -6.21 -9.27
CA VAL A 200 1.88 -6.95 -8.85
C VAL A 200 2.91 -5.94 -8.33
N THR A 201 3.42 -6.19 -7.14
CA THR A 201 4.56 -5.46 -6.58
C THR A 201 5.71 -6.42 -6.36
N ALA A 202 6.93 -5.97 -6.61
CA ALA A 202 8.13 -6.72 -6.30
C ALA A 202 9.12 -5.78 -5.60
N ARG A 203 9.72 -6.25 -4.52
CA ARG A 203 10.85 -5.59 -3.87
C ARG A 203 11.93 -6.60 -3.56
N GLY A 204 13.17 -6.16 -3.53
CA GLY A 204 14.29 -7.00 -3.13
C GLY A 204 15.58 -6.20 -3.13
N LEU A 205 16.60 -6.82 -2.56
CA LEU A 205 17.95 -6.30 -2.57
C LEU A 205 18.89 -7.31 -3.25
N TRP A 206 19.99 -6.80 -3.79
CA TRP A 206 21.11 -7.61 -4.25
C TRP A 206 22.34 -7.25 -3.45
N ASN A 207 22.89 -8.20 -2.69
CA ASN A 207 24.11 -8.02 -1.91
C ASN A 207 25.33 -8.29 -2.78
N PHE A 208 26.13 -7.26 -3.05
CA PHE A 208 27.30 -7.36 -3.90
C PHE A 208 28.47 -8.12 -3.27
N ARG A 209 28.51 -8.22 -1.93
CA ARG A 209 29.56 -8.95 -1.20
C ARG A 209 29.30 -10.45 -1.22
N GLU A 210 28.06 -10.83 -1.03
CA GLU A 210 27.64 -12.25 -0.94
C GLU A 210 27.19 -12.82 -2.29
N ASP A 211 27.08 -11.98 -3.33
CA ASP A 211 26.61 -12.34 -4.67
C ASP A 211 25.25 -13.05 -4.67
N GLN A 212 24.33 -12.55 -3.85
CA GLN A 212 23.01 -13.13 -3.66
C GLN A 212 21.91 -12.09 -3.48
N GLU A 213 20.68 -12.49 -3.79
CA GLU A 213 19.49 -11.70 -3.46
C GLU A 213 19.15 -11.76 -1.97
N GLU A 214 18.58 -10.68 -1.45
CA GLU A 214 18.08 -10.58 -0.07
C GLU A 214 16.66 -10.00 -0.06
N ALA A 215 15.85 -10.47 0.87
CA ALA A 215 14.50 -9.99 1.16
C ALA A 215 13.63 -9.78 -0.08
N VAL A 216 13.70 -10.72 -1.03
CA VAL A 216 12.85 -10.70 -2.22
C VAL A 216 11.43 -10.99 -1.79
N VAL A 217 10.52 -10.07 -2.09
CA VAL A 217 9.09 -10.20 -1.84
C VAL A 217 8.33 -9.76 -3.07
N VAL A 218 7.57 -10.68 -3.66
CA VAL A 218 6.65 -10.43 -4.77
C VAL A 218 5.23 -10.62 -4.26
N ARG A 219 4.37 -9.64 -4.43
CA ARG A 219 2.94 -9.72 -4.08
C ARG A 219 2.11 -9.48 -5.31
N ALA A 220 1.19 -10.38 -5.60
CA ALA A 220 0.17 -10.21 -6.61
C ALA A 220 -1.21 -10.18 -5.94
N ALA A 221 -2.05 -9.25 -6.30
CA ALA A 221 -3.44 -9.16 -5.84
C ALA A 221 -4.36 -8.92 -7.02
N GLY A 222 -5.59 -9.43 -6.94
CA GLY A 222 -6.61 -9.25 -7.95
C GLY A 222 -7.99 -9.26 -7.33
N ASP A 223 -8.78 -8.25 -7.65
CA ASP A 223 -10.18 -8.09 -7.27
C ASP A 223 -11.04 -8.14 -8.53
N TYR A 224 -12.11 -8.92 -8.45
CA TYR A 224 -13.11 -9.03 -9.49
C TYR A 224 -14.47 -8.76 -8.90
N ARG A 225 -15.25 -7.91 -9.57
CA ARG A 225 -16.63 -7.62 -9.22
C ARG A 225 -17.53 -7.79 -10.43
N GLN A 226 -18.65 -8.46 -10.22
CA GLN A 226 -19.69 -8.65 -11.21
C GLN A 226 -21.03 -8.20 -10.66
N GLN A 227 -21.64 -7.19 -11.28
CA GLN A 227 -23.02 -6.83 -11.03
C GLN A 227 -23.96 -7.81 -11.74
N GLN A 228 -24.60 -8.70 -10.98
CA GLN A 228 -25.51 -9.73 -11.51
C GLN A 228 -26.93 -9.18 -11.75
N GLY A 229 -27.29 -8.08 -11.09
CA GLY A 229 -28.54 -7.35 -11.29
C GLY A 229 -28.59 -6.09 -10.43
N GLU A 230 -29.77 -5.47 -10.30
CA GLU A 230 -29.93 -4.25 -9.48
C GLU A 230 -29.66 -4.49 -7.99
N ARG A 231 -29.77 -5.74 -7.53
CA ARG A 231 -29.72 -6.11 -6.10
C ARG A 231 -28.67 -7.16 -5.77
N PHE A 232 -27.84 -7.59 -6.72
CA PHE A 232 -26.89 -8.67 -6.47
C PHE A 232 -25.56 -8.38 -7.13
N ALA A 233 -24.49 -8.55 -6.36
CA ALA A 233 -23.13 -8.48 -6.83
C ALA A 233 -22.34 -9.69 -6.36
N PHE A 234 -21.51 -10.20 -7.24
CA PHE A 234 -20.49 -11.19 -6.92
C PHE A 234 -19.14 -10.48 -6.82
N ALA A 235 -18.36 -10.83 -5.80
CA ALA A 235 -17.01 -10.33 -5.61
C ALA A 235 -16.05 -11.49 -5.34
N ALA A 236 -14.88 -11.45 -5.97
CA ALA A 236 -13.79 -12.39 -5.73
C ALA A 236 -12.47 -11.63 -5.57
N THR A 237 -11.68 -12.01 -4.58
CA THR A 237 -10.35 -11.45 -4.30
C THR A 237 -9.34 -12.59 -4.26
N LEU A 238 -8.25 -12.44 -5.01
CA LEU A 238 -7.10 -13.32 -5.04
C LEU A 238 -5.89 -12.55 -4.51
N ALA A 239 -5.11 -13.16 -3.63
CA ALA A 239 -3.83 -12.60 -3.18
C ALA A 239 -2.77 -13.70 -3.13
N ALA A 240 -1.62 -13.45 -3.76
CA ALA A 240 -0.46 -14.32 -3.76
C ALA A 240 0.76 -13.56 -3.25
N THR A 241 1.59 -14.19 -2.42
CA THR A 241 2.87 -13.65 -1.98
C THR A 241 3.96 -14.69 -2.17
N TYR A 242 5.01 -14.33 -2.88
CA TYR A 242 6.22 -15.12 -3.02
C TYR A 242 7.36 -14.40 -2.30
N THR A 243 8.20 -15.16 -1.61
CA THR A 243 9.35 -14.65 -0.86
C THR A 243 10.58 -15.50 -1.10
N ARG A 244 11.77 -14.89 -1.05
CA ARG A 244 13.07 -15.55 -1.15
C ARG A 244 14.13 -14.80 -0.35
N ASN A 245 14.98 -15.54 0.36
CA ASN A 245 16.06 -15.07 1.23
C ASN A 245 15.62 -13.92 2.15
N LEU A 246 14.51 -14.09 2.85
CA LEU A 246 14.08 -13.13 3.87
C LEU A 246 15.12 -13.02 4.98
N PHE A 247 15.29 -11.82 5.53
CA PHE A 247 16.04 -11.61 6.77
C PHE A 247 15.42 -12.41 7.92
N ALA A 248 16.20 -12.72 8.96
CA ALA A 248 15.77 -13.59 10.05
C ALA A 248 14.58 -13.04 10.88
N ASP A 249 14.37 -11.72 10.88
CA ASP A 249 13.22 -11.05 11.50
C ASP A 249 11.95 -11.08 10.62
N GLN A 250 12.08 -11.47 9.36
CA GLN A 250 10.98 -11.47 8.40
C GLN A 250 10.43 -12.88 8.19
N GLN A 251 9.10 -12.97 8.25
CA GLN A 251 8.40 -14.24 8.06
C GLN A 251 7.16 -14.06 7.18
N LEU A 252 6.88 -15.06 6.34
CA LEU A 252 5.65 -15.12 5.56
C LEU A 252 4.52 -15.72 6.40
N LEU A 253 3.79 -14.87 7.10
CA LEU A 253 2.57 -15.28 7.80
C LEU A 253 1.45 -15.50 6.77
N LEU A 254 0.86 -16.71 6.74
CA LEU A 254 -0.39 -16.91 6.03
C LEU A 254 -1.51 -16.31 6.86
N GLY A 255 -1.94 -15.10 6.50
CA GLY A 255 -3.08 -14.45 7.12
C GLY A 255 -4.37 -15.24 6.86
N VAL A 256 -5.15 -15.45 7.92
CA VAL A 256 -6.57 -15.84 7.82
C VAL A 256 -7.29 -14.80 6.96
N ILE A 257 -8.21 -15.27 6.12
CA ILE A 257 -9.22 -14.46 5.43
C ILE A 257 -9.79 -13.42 6.42
N ARG A 258 -9.48 -12.13 6.23
CA ARG A 258 -10.23 -11.05 6.88
C ARG A 258 -11.64 -11.07 6.33
N ALA A 259 -12.57 -11.69 7.06
CA ALA A 259 -13.98 -11.45 6.82
C ALA A 259 -14.29 -10.00 7.21
N CYS A 260 -14.54 -9.13 6.23
CA CYS A 260 -15.18 -7.84 6.52
C CYS A 260 -16.54 -8.10 7.18
N VAL A 261 -16.64 -7.87 8.49
CA VAL A 261 -17.85 -7.52 9.23
C VAL A 261 -17.43 -6.42 10.22
N ALA A 262 -18.27 -5.38 10.35
CA ALA A 262 -17.98 -4.14 11.05
C ALA A 262 -17.72 -4.33 12.57
N THR A 263 -16.51 -3.95 13.04
CA THR A 263 -16.02 -3.67 14.43
C THR A 263 -16.27 -4.69 15.58
N PRO A 264 -15.46 -4.71 16.66
CA PRO A 264 -14.00 -4.56 16.80
C PRO A 264 -13.33 -5.87 17.33
N VAL A 265 -12.01 -5.97 17.13
CA VAL A 265 -11.01 -6.85 17.79
C VAL A 265 -11.29 -8.37 17.86
N GLY A 266 -10.33 -9.18 17.40
CA GLY A 266 -10.28 -10.61 17.73
C GLY A 266 -9.27 -11.43 16.94
N ILE A 267 -8.05 -11.47 17.48
CA ILE A 267 -7.02 -12.53 17.49
C ILE A 267 -6.91 -13.48 16.29
N SER A 268 -5.71 -13.50 15.72
CA SER A 268 -5.23 -14.30 14.59
C SER A 268 -4.63 -15.64 15.01
N GLY A 269 -4.86 -16.68 14.20
CA GLY A 269 -4.06 -17.91 14.18
C GLY A 269 -3.90 -18.39 12.73
N GLY A 270 -2.66 -18.56 12.27
CA GLY A 270 -2.34 -18.96 10.89
C GLY A 270 -1.29 -20.06 10.85
N ALA A 271 -1.48 -21.05 9.96
CA ALA A 271 -0.51 -22.11 9.70
C ALA A 271 0.55 -21.64 8.67
N GLN A 272 1.80 -22.10 8.77
CA GLN A 272 2.94 -21.50 8.03
C GLN A 272 4.04 -22.50 7.60
N LEU A 273 4.82 -22.11 6.58
CA LEU A 273 6.01 -22.79 6.04
C LEU A 273 7.31 -22.20 6.61
N ARG A 274 8.27 -23.07 6.97
CA ARG A 274 9.55 -22.73 7.67
C ARG A 274 10.68 -22.20 6.77
N HIS A 275 10.43 -21.97 5.48
CA HIS A 275 11.51 -21.72 4.52
C HIS A 275 11.75 -20.22 4.26
N GLN A 276 13.03 -19.81 4.24
CA GLN A 276 13.48 -18.48 3.77
C GLN A 276 13.03 -18.16 2.34
N SER A 277 12.61 -19.19 1.60
CA SER A 277 11.92 -19.10 0.31
C SER A 277 10.58 -19.80 0.37
N GLY A 278 9.50 -19.14 -0.06
CA GLY A 278 8.17 -19.74 0.02
C GLY A 278 7.11 -18.93 -0.72
N GLY A 279 6.01 -19.60 -1.06
CA GLY A 279 4.84 -19.01 -1.70
C GLY A 279 3.59 -19.19 -0.84
N ALA A 280 2.74 -18.17 -0.86
CA ALA A 280 1.43 -18.10 -0.22
C ALA A 280 0.37 -17.75 -1.26
N LEU A 281 -0.78 -18.41 -1.21
CA LEU A 281 -1.94 -18.08 -2.04
C LEU A 281 -3.19 -18.06 -1.18
N SER A 282 -4.02 -17.04 -1.35
CA SER A 282 -5.31 -16.89 -0.70
C SER A 282 -6.36 -16.49 -1.73
N LEU A 283 -7.56 -17.08 -1.62
CA LEU A 283 -8.71 -16.77 -2.46
C LEU A 283 -9.92 -16.58 -1.56
N ARG A 284 -10.69 -15.51 -1.80
CA ARG A 284 -11.94 -15.22 -1.11
C ARG A 284 -13.02 -14.90 -2.14
N CYS A 285 -14.19 -15.52 -2.00
CA CYS A 285 -15.36 -15.22 -2.82
C CYS A 285 -16.54 -14.87 -1.92
N VAL A 286 -17.30 -13.85 -2.30
CA VAL A 286 -18.51 -13.40 -1.58
C VAL A 286 -19.59 -13.07 -2.60
N SER A 287 -20.81 -13.53 -2.33
CA SER A 287 -22.02 -13.09 -3.03
C SER A 287 -22.87 -12.31 -2.04
N ALA A 288 -23.25 -11.08 -2.37
CA ALA A 288 -24.06 -10.24 -1.49
C ALA A 288 -25.29 -9.69 -2.21
N ALA A 289 -26.41 -9.63 -1.47
CA ALA A 289 -27.59 -8.89 -1.87
C ALA A 289 -27.33 -7.40 -1.61
N ALA A 290 -27.16 -6.60 -2.67
CA ALA A 290 -27.23 -5.15 -2.58
C ALA A 290 -28.64 -4.76 -2.13
N GLY A 291 -28.74 -4.03 -1.02
CA GLY A 291 -30.01 -3.65 -0.40
C GLY A 291 -30.97 -3.03 -1.41
N ALA A 292 -32.21 -3.53 -1.44
CA ALA A 292 -33.24 -3.04 -2.33
C ALA A 292 -33.61 -1.58 -1.99
N ILE A 293 -33.41 -0.66 -2.92
CA ILE A 293 -34.07 0.67 -2.85
C ILE A 293 -34.74 0.92 -4.20
N GLY A 294 -36.06 1.10 -4.13
CA GLY A 294 -36.96 1.09 -5.28
C GLY A 294 -36.74 2.26 -6.24
N LEU A 295 -36.83 1.95 -7.52
CA LEU A 295 -37.06 2.90 -8.60
C LEU A 295 -38.31 3.77 -8.30
N ARG A 296 -38.13 4.96 -7.73
CA ARG A 296 -39.10 6.04 -7.92
C ARG A 296 -38.75 6.76 -9.21
N ARG A 297 -39.50 6.47 -10.27
CA ARG A 297 -39.65 7.37 -11.42
C ARG A 297 -40.16 8.72 -10.91
N ILE A 298 -39.27 9.71 -10.81
CA ILE A 298 -39.69 11.10 -10.66
C ILE A 298 -40.12 11.57 -12.06
N HIS A 299 -41.43 11.57 -12.32
CA HIS A 299 -42.00 12.39 -13.38
C HIS A 299 -41.80 13.86 -13.00
N ARG A 300 -40.82 14.52 -13.64
CA ARG A 300 -40.77 15.99 -13.68
C ARG A 300 -41.98 16.49 -14.47
N ARG A 301 -43.08 16.80 -13.78
CA ARG A 301 -44.04 17.78 -14.30
C ARG A 301 -43.35 19.15 -14.20
N GLY A 302 -43.01 19.73 -15.36
CA GLY A 302 -42.44 21.06 -15.43
C GLY A 302 -43.41 22.11 -14.87
N PRO A 303 -42.92 23.11 -14.12
CA PRO A 303 -43.76 24.24 -13.75
C PRO A 303 -43.98 25.16 -14.96
N ARG A 304 -45.25 25.52 -15.13
CA ARG A 304 -45.78 26.46 -16.11
C ARG A 304 -45.10 27.83 -15.96
N LEU A 305 -44.67 28.38 -17.09
CA LEU A 305 -44.38 29.81 -17.26
C LEU A 305 -45.62 30.63 -16.90
N VAL A 306 -45.51 31.49 -15.90
CA VAL A 306 -46.43 32.60 -15.67
C VAL A 306 -45.63 33.89 -15.88
N SER A 307 -46.01 34.60 -16.93
CA SER A 307 -45.53 35.94 -17.25
C SER A 307 -46.13 36.96 -16.29
N TRP A 308 -45.33 37.93 -15.84
CA TRP A 308 -45.83 39.23 -15.41
C TRP A 308 -44.96 40.35 -15.98
N ARG A 309 -45.65 41.28 -16.65
CA ARG A 309 -45.14 42.51 -17.26
C ARG A 309 -44.80 43.56 -16.21
N SER A 310 -43.89 44.44 -16.61
CA SER A 310 -43.53 45.77 -16.09
C SER A 310 -44.56 46.51 -15.22
N ARG A 311 -44.08 47.15 -14.16
CA ARG A 311 -43.95 48.62 -14.06
C ARG A 311 -42.70 48.95 -13.25
#